data_AF-A0AAE7MP20-F1
#
_entry.id   AF-A0AAE7MP20-F1
#
_cell.length_a   1.000
_cell.length_b   1.000
_cell.length_c   1.000
_cell.angle_alpha   90.00
_cell.angle_beta   90.00
_cell.angle_gamma   90.00
#
_symmetry.space_group_name_H-M   'P 1'
#
loop_
_entity.id
_entity.type
_entity.pdbx_description
1 polymer ?
#
loop_
_entity_poly.entity_id
_entity_poly.type
_entity_poly.pdbx_seq_one_letter_code
_entity_poly.pdbx_strand_id
1 'polypeptide(L)'
;MEQMEDLKSDYTKVMKDAIVTMSSIVFIINIFISKDYIAILMNSFTYITSQGLTFYSLNPHSVNGKLRRKIITYAAIWFLPVIVLLLIITSKIELSNFVVCITMWVLKSVLSLLSLFIIFASFADNTDTVTDKEIKLKSEMKKNLQQEYDNQQEESIYGPRNRRASNNRKTREFIESGKKKKGED
;
A
#
# COMPACT_ATOMS: atom_id res chain seq x y z
N MET A 1 7.67 -22.96 10.88
CA MET A 1 7.23 -21.55 10.98
C MET A 1 7.68 -20.78 9.74
N GLU A 2 8.95 -20.86 9.36
CA GLU A 2 9.54 -20.27 8.14
C GLU A 2 8.81 -20.69 6.83
N GLN A 3 8.56 -21.99 6.62
CA GLN A 3 7.80 -22.49 5.45
C GLN A 3 6.36 -21.94 5.35
N MET A 4 5.72 -21.59 6.46
CA MET A 4 4.37 -21.01 6.45
C MET A 4 4.38 -19.52 6.11
N GLU A 5 5.46 -18.79 6.47
CA GLU A 5 5.63 -17.39 6.10
C GLU A 5 5.92 -17.24 4.60
N ASP A 6 6.71 -18.15 4.02
CA ASP A 6 7.01 -18.17 2.59
C ASP A 6 5.76 -18.42 1.75
N LEU A 7 4.94 -19.42 2.10
CA LEU A 7 3.66 -19.72 1.44
C LEU A 7 2.68 -18.52 1.50
N LYS A 8 2.63 -17.82 2.62
CA LYS A 8 1.76 -16.64 2.80
C LYS A 8 2.24 -15.44 2.00
N SER A 9 3.57 -15.26 1.91
CA SER A 9 4.22 -14.22 1.11
C SER A 9 3.92 -14.40 -0.39
N ASP A 10 4.07 -15.62 -0.90
CA ASP A 10 3.82 -15.92 -2.31
C ASP A 10 2.33 -15.81 -2.68
N TYR A 11 1.43 -16.29 -1.83
CA TYR A 11 0.00 -16.10 -2.03
C TYR A 11 -0.40 -14.62 -2.11
N THR A 12 0.16 -13.78 -1.22
CA THR A 12 -0.14 -12.34 -1.19
C THR A 12 0.35 -11.63 -2.46
N LYS A 13 1.50 -12.03 -3.00
CA LYS A 13 2.04 -11.48 -4.26
C LYS A 13 1.17 -11.85 -5.45
N VAL A 14 0.82 -13.14 -5.60
CA VAL A 14 -0.04 -13.63 -6.68
C VAL A 14 -1.40 -12.94 -6.65
N MET A 15 -1.99 -12.80 -5.46
CA MET A 15 -3.28 -12.13 -5.30
C MET A 15 -3.20 -10.64 -5.66
N LYS A 16 -2.13 -9.95 -5.23
CA LYS A 16 -1.87 -8.55 -5.63
C LYS A 16 -1.80 -8.42 -7.15
N ASP A 17 -0.99 -9.23 -7.83
CA ASP A 17 -0.84 -9.13 -9.29
C ASP A 17 -2.15 -9.42 -10.04
N ALA A 18 -2.92 -10.40 -9.58
CA ALA A 18 -4.22 -10.72 -10.16
C ALA A 18 -5.19 -9.54 -9.99
N ILE A 19 -5.30 -8.98 -8.79
CA ILE A 19 -6.17 -7.83 -8.50
C ILE A 19 -5.75 -6.61 -9.33
N VAL A 20 -4.45 -6.28 -9.35
CA VAL A 20 -3.91 -5.15 -10.12
C VAL A 20 -4.24 -5.35 -11.60
N THR A 21 -3.92 -6.51 -12.17
CA THR A 21 -4.15 -6.78 -13.59
C THR A 21 -5.63 -6.73 -13.97
N MET A 22 -6.51 -7.40 -13.21
CA MET A 22 -7.94 -7.38 -13.48
C MET A 22 -8.52 -5.97 -13.37
N SER A 23 -8.20 -5.24 -12.29
CA SER A 23 -8.69 -3.87 -12.09
C SER A 23 -8.17 -2.91 -13.17
N SER A 24 -6.92 -3.04 -13.60
CA SER A 24 -6.32 -2.26 -14.69
C SER A 24 -7.00 -2.48 -16.04
N ILE A 25 -7.30 -3.74 -16.39
CA ILE A 25 -8.01 -4.08 -17.64
C ILE A 25 -9.44 -3.53 -17.62
N VAL A 26 -10.17 -3.77 -16.52
CA VAL A 26 -11.54 -3.28 -16.34
C VAL A 26 -11.57 -1.74 -16.40
N PHE A 27 -10.59 -1.07 -15.81
CA PHE A 27 -10.46 0.37 -15.86
C PHE A 27 -10.27 0.89 -17.30
N ILE A 28 -9.35 0.29 -18.07
CA ILE A 28 -9.11 0.68 -19.48
C ILE A 28 -10.41 0.54 -20.27
N ILE A 29 -11.10 -0.60 -20.17
CA ILE A 29 -12.37 -0.84 -20.87
C ILE A 29 -13.40 0.24 -20.48
N ASN A 30 -13.55 0.52 -19.18
CA ASN A 30 -14.51 1.52 -18.69
C ASN A 30 -14.21 2.93 -19.19
N ILE A 31 -12.94 3.33 -19.28
CA ILE A 31 -12.58 4.65 -19.81
C ILE A 31 -12.98 4.77 -21.29
N PHE A 32 -12.77 3.73 -22.10
CA PHE A 32 -13.11 3.78 -23.52
C PHE A 32 -14.63 3.77 -23.77
N ILE A 33 -15.39 3.01 -22.97
CA ILE A 33 -16.86 2.99 -23.05
C ILE A 33 -17.49 4.30 -22.53
N SER A 34 -16.89 4.92 -21.50
CA SER A 34 -17.43 6.13 -20.89
C SER A 34 -17.44 7.30 -21.87
N LYS A 35 -18.62 7.90 -22.06
CA LYS A 35 -18.85 9.10 -22.88
C LYS A 35 -18.89 10.39 -22.06
N ASP A 36 -19.07 10.28 -20.75
CA ASP A 36 -19.12 11.41 -19.83
C ASP A 36 -17.74 11.70 -19.24
N TYR A 37 -17.34 12.97 -19.32
CA TYR A 37 -16.08 13.48 -18.78
C TYR A 37 -16.01 13.31 -17.25
N ILE A 38 -17.10 13.58 -16.53
CA ILE A 38 -17.15 13.48 -15.07
C ILE A 38 -17.00 12.02 -14.64
N ALA A 39 -17.70 11.11 -15.32
CA ALA A 39 -17.59 9.67 -15.07
C ALA A 39 -16.16 9.15 -15.27
N ILE A 40 -15.44 9.62 -16.29
CA ILE A 40 -14.04 9.24 -16.50
C ILE A 40 -13.18 9.73 -15.33
N LEU A 41 -13.32 10.98 -14.92
CA LEU A 41 -12.53 11.53 -13.81
C LEU A 41 -12.77 10.78 -12.50
N MET A 42 -14.03 10.49 -12.16
CA MET A 42 -14.39 9.74 -10.95
C MET A 42 -13.88 8.30 -10.99
N ASN A 43 -14.07 7.58 -12.09
CA ASN A 43 -13.55 6.22 -12.25
C ASN A 43 -12.01 6.20 -12.17
N SER A 44 -11.35 7.20 -12.73
CA SER A 44 -9.90 7.35 -12.69
C SER A 44 -9.40 7.65 -11.28
N PHE A 45 -10.10 8.50 -10.55
CA PHE A 45 -9.82 8.76 -9.16
C PHE A 45 -9.88 7.47 -8.34
N THR A 46 -11.02 6.77 -8.37
CA THR A 46 -11.23 5.54 -7.60
C THR A 46 -10.18 4.49 -7.94
N TYR A 47 -9.88 4.30 -9.22
CA TYR A 47 -8.86 3.38 -9.67
C TYR A 47 -7.48 3.75 -9.13
N ILE A 48 -7.01 4.98 -9.39
CA ILE A 48 -5.65 5.41 -9.01
C ILE A 48 -5.48 5.38 -7.48
N THR A 49 -6.48 5.82 -6.70
CA THR A 49 -6.43 5.75 -5.23
C THR A 49 -6.39 4.31 -4.73
N SER A 50 -7.18 3.41 -5.33
CA SER A 50 -7.16 1.98 -4.97
C SER A 50 -5.79 1.35 -5.25
N GLN A 51 -5.17 1.67 -6.39
CA GLN A 51 -3.81 1.22 -6.68
C GLN A 51 -2.79 1.82 -5.72
N GLY A 52 -2.87 3.13 -5.45
CA GLY A 52 -2.03 3.80 -4.47
C GLY A 52 -2.06 3.12 -3.09
N LEU A 53 -3.26 2.77 -2.61
CA LEU A 53 -3.45 2.02 -1.36
C LEU A 53 -2.87 0.61 -1.43
N THR A 54 -3.09 -0.09 -2.54
CA THR A 54 -2.58 -1.45 -2.75
C THR A 54 -1.06 -1.48 -2.68
N PHE A 55 -0.38 -0.56 -3.37
CA PHE A 55 1.08 -0.45 -3.35
C PHE A 55 1.61 0.12 -2.04
N TYR A 56 0.88 0.99 -1.35
CA TYR A 56 1.23 1.48 -0.02
C TYR A 56 1.17 0.39 1.05
N SER A 57 0.17 -0.50 0.98
CA SER A 57 -0.05 -1.55 1.97
C SER A 57 1.01 -2.67 1.95
N LEU A 58 1.71 -2.78 0.83
CA LEU A 58 2.75 -3.78 0.64
C LEU A 58 4.12 -3.12 0.82
N ASN A 59 5.11 -3.84 1.35
CA ASN A 59 6.47 -3.34 1.47
C ASN A 59 7.32 -3.83 0.28
N PRO A 60 7.85 -2.92 -0.56
CA PRO A 60 8.79 -3.31 -1.61
C PRO A 60 10.12 -3.78 -0.99
N HIS A 61 10.73 -4.72 -1.67
CA HIS A 61 11.93 -5.39 -1.22
C HIS A 61 13.22 -4.68 -1.69
N SER A 62 13.18 -3.98 -2.82
CA SER A 62 14.30 -3.28 -3.45
C SER A 62 14.17 -1.75 -3.46
N VAL A 63 15.30 -1.05 -3.63
CA VAL A 63 15.32 0.42 -3.88
C VAL A 63 14.51 0.82 -5.12
N ASN A 64 14.62 0.06 -6.22
CA ASN A 64 13.90 0.35 -7.44
C ASN A 64 12.38 0.18 -7.27
N GLY A 65 11.95 -0.85 -6.53
CA GLY A 65 10.55 -1.04 -6.17
C GLY A 65 10.03 0.06 -5.25
N LYS A 66 10.85 0.52 -4.28
CA LYS A 66 10.52 1.71 -3.47
C LYS A 66 10.27 2.93 -4.34
N LEU A 67 11.11 3.18 -5.35
CA LEU A 67 10.96 4.33 -6.24
C LEU A 67 9.70 4.23 -7.10
N ARG A 68 9.42 3.06 -7.71
CA ARG A 68 8.19 2.83 -8.49
C ARG A 68 6.93 3.03 -7.66
N ARG A 69 6.89 2.46 -6.45
CA ARG A 69 5.75 2.65 -5.51
C ARG A 69 5.60 4.07 -5.05
N LYS A 70 6.71 4.76 -4.81
CA LYS A 70 6.72 6.19 -4.49
C LYS A 70 6.03 6.94 -5.62
N ILE A 71 6.41 6.71 -6.87
CA ILE A 71 5.77 7.34 -8.05
C ILE A 71 4.26 7.05 -8.09
N ILE A 72 3.83 5.79 -7.93
CA ILE A 72 2.39 5.42 -7.96
C ILE A 72 1.62 6.10 -6.82
N THR A 73 2.18 6.11 -5.61
CA THR A 73 1.53 6.69 -4.42
C THR A 73 1.43 8.22 -4.55
N TYR A 74 2.52 8.88 -4.98
CA TYR A 74 2.48 10.32 -5.24
C TYR A 74 1.56 10.67 -6.40
N ALA A 75 1.54 9.87 -7.47
CA ALA A 75 0.59 10.06 -8.55
C ALA A 75 -0.85 10.02 -8.01
N ALA A 76 -1.19 9.09 -7.12
CA ALA A 76 -2.50 9.03 -6.49
C ALA A 76 -2.84 10.26 -5.63
N ILE A 77 -1.88 10.77 -4.87
CA ILE A 77 -2.07 11.99 -4.06
C ILE A 77 -2.26 13.22 -4.96
N TRP A 78 -1.41 13.38 -5.97
CA TRP A 78 -1.43 14.52 -6.90
C TRP A 78 -2.60 14.47 -7.88
N PHE A 79 -3.19 13.30 -8.12
CA PHE A 79 -4.36 13.19 -9.01
C PHE A 79 -5.59 13.92 -8.45
N LEU A 80 -5.73 13.97 -7.12
CA LEU A 80 -6.85 14.63 -6.44
C LEU A 80 -6.96 16.14 -6.79
N PRO A 81 -5.93 16.99 -6.56
CA PRO A 81 -6.03 18.41 -6.90
C PRO A 81 -6.17 18.64 -8.41
N VAL A 82 -5.61 17.77 -9.24
CA VAL A 82 -5.74 17.86 -10.71
C VAL A 82 -7.19 17.65 -11.15
N ILE A 83 -7.88 16.65 -10.61
CA ILE A 83 -9.31 16.42 -10.88
C ILE A 83 -10.14 17.62 -10.44
N VAL A 84 -9.91 18.13 -9.22
CA VAL A 84 -10.66 19.27 -8.68
C VAL A 84 -10.47 20.51 -9.57
N LEU A 85 -9.23 20.80 -9.99
CA LEU A 85 -8.94 21.90 -10.91
C LEU A 85 -9.62 21.72 -12.27
N LEU A 86 -9.58 20.52 -12.85
CA LEU A 86 -10.23 20.23 -14.13
C LEU A 86 -11.75 20.36 -14.06
N LEU A 87 -12.38 19.91 -12.96
CA LEU A 87 -13.81 20.08 -12.72
C LEU A 87 -14.19 21.57 -12.58
N ILE A 88 -13.37 22.36 -11.88
CA ILE A 88 -13.61 23.81 -11.75
C ILE A 88 -13.50 24.51 -13.10
N ILE A 89 -12.44 24.21 -13.87
CA ILE A 89 -12.21 24.80 -15.19
C ILE A 89 -13.38 24.48 -16.14
N THR A 90 -13.80 23.21 -16.19
CA THR A 90 -14.92 22.78 -17.05
C THR A 90 -16.27 23.38 -16.62
N SER A 91 -16.46 23.68 -15.33
CA SER A 91 -17.68 24.32 -14.84
C SER A 91 -17.76 25.83 -15.12
N LYS A 92 -16.61 26.52 -15.27
CA LYS A 92 -16.55 27.98 -15.38
C LYS A 92 -16.22 28.50 -16.77
N ILE A 93 -15.64 27.68 -17.64
CA ILE A 93 -15.22 28.07 -18.97
C ILE A 93 -16.06 27.31 -19.99
N GLU A 94 -16.82 28.04 -20.81
CA GLU A 94 -17.46 27.47 -22.00
C GLU A 94 -16.37 27.12 -23.03
N LEU A 95 -15.84 25.90 -22.89
CA LEU A 95 -14.89 25.31 -23.82
C LEU A 95 -15.63 24.84 -25.07
N SER A 96 -15.04 25.08 -26.23
CA SER A 96 -15.60 24.56 -27.48
C SER A 96 -15.64 23.03 -27.45
N ASN A 97 -16.69 22.43 -28.01
CA ASN A 97 -16.87 20.97 -28.06
C ASN A 97 -15.67 20.22 -28.66
N PHE A 98 -14.95 20.86 -29.58
CA PHE A 98 -13.74 20.32 -30.18
C PHE A 98 -12.59 20.20 -29.18
N VAL A 99 -12.38 21.23 -28.35
CA VAL A 99 -11.35 21.21 -27.31
C VAL A 99 -11.69 20.17 -26.24
N VAL A 100 -12.97 20.03 -25.87
CA VAL A 100 -13.43 18.99 -24.94
C VAL A 100 -13.17 17.57 -25.48
N CYS A 101 -13.40 17.35 -26.78
CA CYS A 101 -13.10 16.06 -27.40
C CYS A 101 -11.60 15.72 -27.38
N ILE A 102 -10.74 16.69 -27.71
CA ILE A 102 -9.29 16.50 -27.67
C ILE A 102 -8.82 16.22 -26.24
N THR A 103 -9.27 17.00 -25.26
CA THR A 103 -8.86 16.79 -23.87
C THR A 103 -9.36 15.46 -23.33
N MET A 104 -10.56 15.00 -23.71
CA MET A 104 -11.01 13.63 -23.41
C MET A 104 -10.05 12.60 -23.99
N TRP A 105 -9.70 12.68 -25.27
CA TRP A 105 -8.80 11.71 -25.92
C TRP A 105 -7.42 11.66 -25.28
N VAL A 106 -6.84 12.82 -24.98
CA VAL A 106 -5.57 12.92 -24.26
C VAL A 106 -5.67 12.28 -22.89
N LEU A 107 -6.75 12.56 -22.14
CA LEU A 107 -6.99 11.99 -20.82
C LEU A 107 -7.10 10.46 -20.88
N LYS A 108 -7.90 9.92 -21.81
CA LYS A 108 -8.05 8.46 -21.99
C LYS A 108 -6.72 7.77 -22.27
N SER A 109 -5.90 8.37 -23.15
CA SER A 109 -4.59 7.83 -23.51
C SER A 109 -3.62 7.86 -22.34
N VAL A 110 -3.51 8.99 -21.62
CA VAL A 110 -2.62 9.13 -20.46
C VAL A 110 -3.00 8.15 -19.35
N LEU A 111 -4.29 8.00 -19.06
CA LEU A 111 -4.79 7.08 -18.03
C LEU A 111 -4.56 5.61 -18.40
N SER A 112 -4.70 5.27 -19.68
CA SER A 112 -4.45 3.91 -20.17
C SER A 112 -2.97 3.55 -20.05
N LEU A 113 -2.07 4.47 -20.44
CA LEU A 113 -0.62 4.30 -20.27
C LEU A 113 -0.24 4.19 -18.79
N LEU A 114 -0.85 4.99 -17.91
CA LEU A 114 -0.64 4.88 -16.46
C LEU A 114 -1.09 3.52 -15.94
N SER A 115 -2.25 3.02 -16.39
CA SER A 115 -2.77 1.69 -16.02
C SER A 115 -1.80 0.57 -16.43
N LEU A 116 -1.27 0.62 -17.65
CA LEU A 116 -0.25 -0.33 -18.13
C LEU A 116 1.06 -0.23 -17.32
N PHE A 117 1.48 0.98 -16.96
CA PHE A 117 2.65 1.18 -16.09
C PHE A 117 2.45 0.56 -14.70
N ILE A 118 1.24 0.65 -14.13
CA ILE A 118 0.92 0.05 -12.82
C ILE A 118 1.00 -1.48 -12.90
N ILE A 119 0.50 -2.09 -13.97
CA ILE A 119 0.65 -3.53 -14.22
C ILE A 119 2.15 -3.89 -14.26
N PHE A 120 2.93 -3.18 -15.07
CA PHE A 120 4.37 -3.41 -15.19
C PHE A 120 5.08 -3.29 -13.84
N ALA A 121 4.79 -2.25 -13.06
CA ALA A 121 5.37 -2.04 -11.75
C ALA A 121 5.01 -3.15 -10.76
N SER A 122 3.80 -3.73 -10.86
CA SER A 122 3.39 -4.86 -10.04
C SER A 122 4.28 -6.08 -10.23
N PHE A 123 4.55 -6.45 -11.49
CA PHE A 123 5.38 -7.61 -11.81
C PHE A 123 6.87 -7.34 -11.58
N ALA A 124 7.36 -6.16 -11.95
CA ALA A 124 8.77 -5.79 -11.77
C ALA A 124 9.18 -5.80 -10.28
N ASP A 125 8.26 -5.46 -9.37
CA ASP A 125 8.49 -5.54 -7.93
C ASP A 125 8.69 -6.96 -7.41
N ASN A 126 8.14 -7.98 -8.07
CA ASN A 126 8.29 -9.36 -7.64
C ASN A 126 9.62 -9.98 -8.08
N THR A 127 10.17 -9.49 -9.19
CA THR A 127 11.46 -9.95 -9.76
C THR A 127 12.67 -9.27 -9.11
N ASP A 128 12.44 -8.17 -8.42
CA ASP A 128 13.50 -7.44 -7.73
C ASP A 128 13.99 -8.22 -6.50
N THR A 129 15.21 -8.74 -6.59
CA THR A 129 15.89 -9.40 -5.46
C THR A 129 16.22 -8.39 -4.37
N VAL A 130 15.99 -8.76 -3.10
CA VAL A 130 16.49 -7.99 -1.95
C VAL A 130 18.01 -8.10 -1.93
N THR A 131 18.71 -6.98 -1.84
CA THR A 131 20.16 -7.02 -1.62
C THR A 131 20.45 -7.39 -0.16
N ASP A 132 21.50 -8.16 0.15
CA ASP A 132 21.86 -8.52 1.55
C ASP A 132 21.97 -7.30 2.48
N LYS A 133 22.40 -6.15 1.95
CA LYS A 133 22.43 -4.86 2.66
C LYS A 133 21.03 -4.41 3.07
N GLU A 134 20.01 -4.60 2.25
CA GLU A 134 18.63 -4.19 2.53
C GLU A 134 17.96 -5.11 3.56
N ILE A 135 18.30 -6.41 3.59
CA ILE A 135 17.83 -7.35 4.63
C ILE A 135 18.36 -6.90 6.00
N LYS A 136 19.67 -6.62 6.09
CA LYS A 136 20.30 -6.15 7.33
C LYS A 136 19.68 -4.83 7.80
N LEU A 137 19.55 -3.85 6.91
CA LEU A 137 19.01 -2.53 7.23
C LEU A 137 17.54 -2.58 7.68
N LYS A 138 16.72 -3.45 7.08
CA LYS A 138 15.32 -3.67 7.48
C LYS A 138 15.22 -4.33 8.86
N SER A 139 16.12 -5.27 9.17
CA SER A 139 16.17 -5.90 10.49
C SER A 139 16.55 -4.91 11.59
N GLU A 140 17.51 -4.02 11.31
CA GLU A 140 17.95 -2.97 12.23
C GLU A 140 16.87 -1.92 12.44
N MET A 141 16.24 -1.43 11.37
CA MET A 141 15.12 -0.50 11.48
C MET A 141 13.94 -1.08 12.26
N LYS A 142 13.58 -2.35 12.03
CA LYS A 142 12.51 -3.01 12.79
C LYS A 142 12.87 -3.13 14.28
N LYS A 143 14.12 -3.46 14.61
CA LYS A 143 14.60 -3.47 16.01
C LYS A 143 14.52 -2.08 16.63
N ASN A 144 14.97 -1.05 15.90
CA ASN A 144 14.97 0.33 16.40
C ASN A 144 13.54 0.87 16.60
N LEU A 145 12.62 0.67 15.65
CA LEU A 145 11.22 1.07 15.78
C LEU A 145 10.49 0.32 16.90
N GLN A 146 10.79 -0.97 17.09
CA GLN A 146 10.22 -1.73 18.20
C GLN A 146 10.76 -1.21 19.54
N GLN A 147 12.07 -0.93 19.63
CA GLN A 147 12.66 -0.33 20.83
C GLN A 147 12.09 1.06 21.12
N GLU A 148 11.87 1.88 20.09
CA GLU A 148 11.29 3.20 20.24
C GLU A 148 9.83 3.13 20.69
N TYR A 149 9.06 2.18 20.17
CA TYR A 149 7.69 1.91 20.62
C TYR A 149 7.65 1.41 22.07
N ASP A 150 8.54 0.49 22.44
CA ASP A 150 8.64 -0.05 23.79
C ASP A 150 9.05 1.05 24.79
N ASN A 151 10.01 1.91 24.42
CA ASN A 151 10.43 3.06 25.23
C ASN A 151 9.30 4.08 25.40
N GLN A 152 8.54 4.39 24.33
CA GLN A 152 7.37 5.27 24.42
C GLN A 152 6.25 4.70 25.27
N GLN A 153 6.06 3.36 25.28
CA GLN A 153 5.12 2.72 26.20
C GLN A 153 5.60 2.81 27.65
N GLU A 154 6.90 2.69 27.92
CA GLU A 154 7.47 2.85 29.25
C GLU A 154 7.37 4.30 29.77
N GLU A 155 7.56 5.30 28.91
CA GLU A 155 7.46 6.73 29.24
C GLU A 155 6.01 7.24 29.29
N SER A 156 5.03 6.49 28.79
CA SER A 156 3.62 6.88 28.83
C SER A 156 3.08 7.00 30.26
N ILE A 157 2.04 7.81 30.45
CA ILE A 157 1.35 8.00 31.76
C ILE A 157 0.89 6.66 32.37
N TYR A 158 0.66 5.64 31.53
CA TYR A 158 0.26 4.30 31.94
C TYR A 158 1.42 3.29 32.02
N GLY A 159 2.65 3.67 31.68
CA GLY A 159 3.85 2.82 31.70
C GLY A 159 4.07 2.07 33.02
N PRO A 160 3.99 2.74 34.19
CA PRO A 160 4.12 2.07 35.49
C PRO A 160 3.03 1.02 35.75
N ARG A 161 1.79 1.27 35.28
CA ARG A 161 0.65 0.35 35.41
C ARG A 161 0.82 -0.87 34.51
N ASN A 162 1.26 -0.66 33.26
CA ASN A 162 1.50 -1.74 32.30
C ASN A 162 2.69 -2.62 32.73
N ARG A 163 3.74 -2.03 33.29
CA ARG A 163 4.90 -2.76 33.83
C ARG A 163 4.52 -3.67 35.01
N ARG A 164 3.69 -3.17 35.93
CA ARG A 164 3.16 -3.98 37.05
C ARG A 164 2.26 -5.12 36.57
N ALA A 165 1.38 -4.87 35.60
CA ALA A 165 0.51 -5.91 35.04
C ALA A 165 1.32 -7.01 34.32
N SER A 166 2.33 -6.63 33.53
CA SER A 166 3.23 -7.56 32.85
C SER A 166 4.03 -8.42 33.83
N ASN A 167 4.60 -7.80 34.88
CA ASN A 167 5.34 -8.53 35.91
C ASN A 167 4.44 -9.49 36.69
N ASN A 168 3.23 -9.08 37.07
CA ASN A 168 2.29 -9.97 37.74
C ASN A 168 1.90 -11.17 36.87
N ARG A 169 1.75 -10.97 35.55
CA ARG A 169 1.49 -12.06 34.61
C ARG A 169 2.67 -13.03 34.52
N LYS A 170 3.90 -12.52 34.38
CA LYS A 170 5.12 -13.34 34.35
C LYS A 170 5.33 -14.12 35.64
N THR A 171 5.09 -13.48 36.80
CA THR A 171 5.16 -14.14 38.11
C THR A 171 4.10 -15.23 38.22
N ARG A 172 2.87 -15.00 37.74
CA ARG A 172 1.82 -16.02 37.72
C ARG A 172 2.18 -17.20 36.83
N GLU A 173 2.68 -16.95 35.62
CA GLU A 173 3.13 -18.00 34.68
C GLU A 173 4.31 -18.81 35.26
N PHE A 174 5.24 -18.15 35.97
CA PHE A 174 6.33 -18.82 36.69
C PHE A 174 5.82 -19.69 37.84
N ILE A 175 4.85 -19.21 38.61
CA ILE A 175 4.24 -19.99 39.70
C ILE A 175 3.45 -21.18 39.16
N GLU A 176 2.66 -21.00 38.10
CA GLU A 176 1.88 -22.07 37.48
C GLU A 176 2.77 -23.14 36.84
N SER A 177 3.88 -22.77 36.20
CA SER A 177 4.87 -23.72 35.68
C SER A 177 5.65 -24.44 36.80
N GLY A 178 5.95 -23.75 37.91
CA GLY A 178 6.54 -24.35 39.10
C GLY A 178 5.60 -25.30 39.86
N LYS A 179 4.28 -25.03 39.86
CA LYS A 179 3.27 -25.93 40.43
C LYS A 179 3.04 -27.17 39.57
N LYS A 180 3.07 -27.05 38.24
CA LYS A 180 3.03 -28.21 37.34
C LYS A 180 4.21 -29.16 37.56
N LYS A 181 5.41 -28.63 37.78
CA LYS A 181 6.61 -29.45 38.12
C LYS A 181 6.56 -30.12 39.50
N LYS A 182 5.68 -29.70 40.41
CA LYS A 182 5.51 -30.27 41.76
C LYS A 182 4.28 -31.18 41.89
N GLY A 183 3.50 -31.33 40.83
CA GLY A 183 2.30 -32.18 40.79
C GLY A 183 2.45 -33.41 39.89
N GLU A 184 3.69 -33.72 39.47
CA GLU A 184 4.06 -34.95 38.73
C GLU A 184 4.91 -35.89 39.60
N ASP A 185 4.77 -35.83 40.93
CA ASP A 185 5.19 -36.89 41.86
C ASP A 185 3.94 -37.62 42.39
#